data_AF-A0A5A9PMV7-F1
#
_entry.id   AF-A0A5A9PMV7-F1
#
_cell.length_a   1.000
_cell.length_b   1.000
_cell.length_c   1.000
_cell.angle_alpha   90.00
_cell.angle_beta   90.00
_cell.angle_gamma   90.00
#
_symmetry.space_group_name_H-M   'P 1'
#
loop_
_entity.id
_entity.type
_entity.pdbx_description
1 polymer ?
#
loop_
_entity_poly.entity_id
_entity_poly.type
_entity_poly.pdbx_seq_one_letter_code
_entity_poly.pdbx_strand_id
1 'polypeptide(L)'
;MLPSRLCQAIGSVLKLLDEEEIFLSLLPQDILCHGSSLLFSNIKRLQTLRVWTVHNLDLSEFKIKAHLFICLLSHQGPLSITFQMDSLQELAEFVYDAHDEDLTQVFLEKTDGDLSPCSLSWDVLYYLIRGAKKKVTLDLPEGRFNLTNIPSLLTVLDTVRFKRISARYVRAALKEIYRQKAGHLIAKLLRASADLINLSMRELDSTDCKSLCFALHYSDGVKLNLLNSIIPNNETENIVRLLHRVSDLRIDKKLLLNFLRVSKAMEKQGYSMSSLFTALNYKLDFSGHSSVSSGRFGQENADPLSLSVMDCTAISSVIETTVCHTELFLHDCQADDSALECLFPILHKVHLRLSKGLLCQFLTLILNSPMAMSLKWASSLSKALGKHLDLSDTPLNYRTCESLQLVLDYTEELTDLNLSHCQITDGCLDLLALHLNKIMNLDLTGNDITDKGVQRLCSALEGNSFTKTICLCDNQITETGLLMEEARFVTLHAGTMRHAKQPNNFVTKDVGSQSRIQETCLTSKQVSVQHRRPFHVQGNWTRVRNKRSRMCRVQFGSLGYASPLRNTL
;
A
#
# COMPACT_ATOMS: atom_id res chain seq x y z
N MET A 1 -11.37 4.02 33.34
CA MET A 1 -11.85 5.34 32.89
C MET A 1 -12.15 6.22 34.10
N LEU A 2 -11.61 7.44 34.14
CA LEU A 2 -11.79 8.45 35.16
C LEU A 2 -13.14 9.18 34.98
N PRO A 3 -14.07 9.10 35.95
CA PRO A 3 -15.35 9.79 35.87
C PRO A 3 -15.18 11.31 35.84
N SER A 4 -16.01 12.02 35.08
CA SER A 4 -16.03 13.50 35.00
C SER A 4 -16.11 14.19 36.35
N ARG A 5 -16.83 13.59 37.32
CA ARG A 5 -16.88 14.05 38.72
C ARG A 5 -15.53 13.94 39.43
N LEU A 6 -14.72 12.93 39.12
CA LEU A 6 -13.40 12.75 39.69
C LEU A 6 -12.41 13.77 39.09
N CYS A 7 -12.45 14.01 37.77
CA CYS A 7 -11.65 15.06 37.12
C CYS A 7 -12.00 16.47 37.65
N GLN A 8 -13.30 16.74 37.88
CA GLN A 8 -13.75 17.99 38.48
C GLN A 8 -13.34 18.12 39.96
N ALA A 9 -13.40 17.02 40.72
CA ALA A 9 -12.93 16.99 42.11
C ALA A 9 -11.41 17.18 42.19
N ILE A 10 -10.63 16.53 41.32
CA ILE A 10 -9.17 16.70 41.22
C ILE A 10 -8.85 18.15 40.83
N GLY A 11 -9.50 18.71 39.80
CA GLY A 11 -9.32 20.11 39.42
C GLY A 11 -9.71 21.10 40.53
N SER A 12 -10.69 20.76 41.37
CA SER A 12 -11.10 21.59 42.52
C SER A 12 -10.14 21.48 43.70
N VAL A 13 -9.55 20.31 43.93
CA VAL A 13 -8.51 20.09 44.96
C VAL A 13 -7.20 20.76 44.56
N LEU A 14 -6.78 20.66 43.29
CA LEU A 14 -5.61 21.37 42.74
C LEU A 14 -5.75 22.89 42.82
N LYS A 15 -6.97 23.42 42.88
CA LYS A 15 -7.27 24.84 43.04
C LYS A 15 -7.13 25.33 44.49
N LEU A 16 -7.13 24.42 45.46
CA LEU A 16 -7.14 24.70 46.91
C LEU A 16 -5.82 24.34 47.61
N LEU A 17 -4.87 23.74 46.89
CA LEU A 17 -3.55 23.39 47.42
C LEU A 17 -2.58 24.55 47.17
N ASP A 18 -2.17 25.23 48.24
CA ASP A 18 -1.12 26.27 48.26
C ASP A 18 0.30 25.69 48.29
N GLU A 19 0.45 24.37 48.20
CA GLU A 19 1.73 23.66 48.27
C GLU A 19 2.42 23.60 46.89
N GLU A 20 3.73 23.84 46.88
CA GLU A 20 4.55 24.07 45.66
C GLU A 20 4.84 22.82 44.82
N GLU A 21 4.55 21.61 45.31
CA GLU A 21 4.89 20.36 44.62
C GLU A 21 3.72 19.39 44.58
N ILE A 22 3.07 19.29 43.42
CA ILE A 22 2.01 18.29 43.18
C ILE A 22 2.48 17.33 42.10
N PHE A 23 2.61 16.05 42.46
CA PHE A 23 2.93 14.97 41.54
C PHE A 23 1.63 14.40 40.95
N LEU A 24 1.34 14.68 39.68
CA LEU A 24 0.17 14.15 38.99
C LEU A 24 0.62 13.21 37.86
N SER A 25 0.49 11.91 38.09
CA SER A 25 0.73 10.88 37.07
C SER A 25 -0.60 10.54 36.37
N LEU A 26 -0.80 11.08 35.16
CA LEU A 26 -1.96 10.76 34.33
C LEU A 26 -1.59 9.59 33.42
N LEU A 27 -2.20 8.42 33.64
CA LEU A 27 -2.04 7.27 32.76
C LEU A 27 -3.01 7.39 31.57
N PRO A 28 -2.56 7.21 30.31
CA PRO A 28 -3.33 7.57 29.10
C PRO A 28 -4.66 6.85 28.91
N GLN A 29 -4.89 5.71 29.55
CA GLN A 29 -6.00 4.83 29.17
C GLN A 29 -7.40 5.29 29.62
N ASP A 30 -7.52 6.41 30.34
CA ASP A 30 -8.70 6.63 31.17
C ASP A 30 -9.39 8.01 31.16
N ILE A 31 -8.96 9.02 30.39
CA ILE A 31 -9.57 10.38 30.51
C ILE A 31 -10.49 10.71 29.32
N LEU A 32 -11.77 10.93 29.60
CA LEU A 32 -12.77 11.41 28.61
C LEU A 32 -12.60 12.90 28.28
N CYS A 33 -13.06 13.36 27.10
CA CYS A 33 -12.89 14.76 26.63
C CYS A 33 -13.44 15.85 27.52
N HIS A 34 -14.55 15.59 28.20
CA HIS A 34 -15.05 16.52 29.22
C HIS A 34 -14.13 16.55 30.45
N GLY A 35 -13.54 15.42 30.83
CA GLY A 35 -12.65 15.31 31.99
C GLY A 35 -11.32 16.06 31.80
N SER A 36 -10.70 15.97 30.62
CA SER A 36 -9.48 16.72 30.30
C SER A 36 -9.76 18.22 30.21
N SER A 37 -10.84 18.64 29.53
CA SER A 37 -11.26 20.04 29.45
C SER A 37 -11.56 20.65 30.84
N LEU A 38 -12.23 19.89 31.72
CA LEU A 38 -12.50 20.30 33.11
C LEU A 38 -11.24 20.31 33.99
N LEU A 39 -10.26 19.44 33.72
CA LEU A 39 -8.98 19.45 34.42
C LEU A 39 -8.18 20.70 34.06
N PHE A 40 -7.96 20.94 32.77
CA PHE A 40 -7.13 22.06 32.28
C PHE A 40 -7.80 23.43 32.47
N SER A 41 -9.13 23.53 32.45
CA SER A 41 -9.82 24.80 32.76
C SER A 41 -9.71 25.22 34.23
N ASN A 42 -9.36 24.31 35.13
CA ASN A 42 -9.24 24.59 36.56
C ASN A 42 -7.80 24.73 37.06
N ILE A 43 -6.79 24.31 36.28
CA ILE A 43 -5.38 24.47 36.66
C ILE A 43 -4.93 25.89 36.32
N LYS A 44 -4.92 26.78 37.32
CA LYS A 44 -4.48 28.19 37.16
C LYS A 44 -2.97 28.40 37.21
N ARG A 45 -2.21 27.42 37.71
CA ARG A 45 -0.74 27.44 37.83
C ARG A 45 -0.16 26.06 37.51
N LEU A 46 0.13 25.79 36.23
CA LEU A 46 0.83 24.56 35.80
C LEU A 46 2.30 24.50 36.28
N GLN A 47 2.84 25.60 36.84
CA GLN A 47 4.23 25.71 37.31
C GLN A 47 4.56 24.81 38.53
N THR A 48 3.57 24.28 39.25
CA THR A 48 3.75 23.39 40.42
C THR A 48 3.80 21.90 40.04
N LEU A 49 3.58 21.55 38.76
CA LEU A 49 3.67 20.19 38.26
C LEU A 49 5.10 19.90 37.81
N ARG A 50 5.98 19.58 38.77
CA ARG A 50 7.40 19.30 38.50
C ARG A 50 7.65 17.96 37.81
N VAL A 51 6.70 17.03 37.83
CA VAL A 51 6.88 15.69 37.25
C VAL A 51 5.69 15.27 36.40
N TRP A 52 5.86 15.35 35.09
CA TRP A 52 5.04 14.67 34.10
C TRP A 52 5.79 13.43 33.61
N THR A 53 5.24 12.24 33.89
CA THR A 53 5.75 10.96 33.34
C THR A 53 5.25 10.68 31.93
N VAL A 54 4.35 11.53 31.41
CA VAL A 54 3.78 11.41 30.08
C VAL A 54 4.66 12.16 29.10
N HIS A 55 5.37 11.42 28.25
CA HIS A 55 6.25 11.99 27.24
C HIS A 55 5.52 12.46 25.98
N ASN A 56 4.36 11.86 25.67
CA ASN A 56 3.55 12.19 24.50
C ASN A 56 2.10 12.47 24.94
N LEU A 57 1.58 13.65 24.60
CA LEU A 57 0.21 14.06 24.87
C LEU A 57 -0.53 14.26 23.54
N ASP A 58 -1.51 13.39 23.27
CA ASP A 58 -2.32 13.51 22.06
C ASP A 58 -3.59 14.33 22.29
N LEU A 59 -3.62 15.51 21.67
CA LEU A 59 -4.74 16.45 21.70
C LEU A 59 -5.39 16.63 20.31
N SER A 60 -5.11 15.75 19.35
CA SER A 60 -5.60 15.86 17.97
C SER A 60 -7.13 15.86 17.84
N GLU A 61 -7.85 15.21 18.76
CA GLU A 61 -9.31 15.15 18.78
C GLU A 61 -9.99 16.31 19.55
N PHE A 62 -9.21 17.23 20.15
CA PHE A 62 -9.75 18.22 21.10
C PHE A 62 -9.64 19.65 20.58
N LYS A 63 -10.80 20.31 20.45
CA LYS A 63 -10.90 21.72 20.08
C LYS A 63 -10.72 22.63 21.29
N ILE A 64 -9.47 23.04 21.52
CA ILE A 64 -9.07 23.90 22.65
C ILE A 64 -8.47 25.19 22.08
N LYS A 65 -8.79 26.34 22.67
CA LYS A 65 -8.28 27.65 22.23
C LYS A 65 -6.75 27.76 22.44
N ALA A 66 -6.03 28.32 21.46
CA ALA A 66 -4.57 28.33 21.44
C ALA A 66 -3.89 28.93 22.68
N HIS A 67 -4.44 30.02 23.26
CA HIS A 67 -3.84 30.68 24.43
C HIS A 67 -3.73 29.79 25.68
N LEU A 68 -4.56 28.74 25.79
CA LEU A 68 -4.49 27.78 26.89
C LEU A 68 -3.27 26.86 26.79
N PHE A 69 -2.65 26.78 25.61
CA PHE A 69 -1.45 25.98 25.37
C PHE A 69 -0.14 26.69 25.69
N ILE A 70 -0.13 28.01 25.89
CA ILE A 70 1.09 28.76 26.25
C ILE A 70 1.71 28.20 27.52
N CYS A 71 0.90 27.87 28.53
CA CYS A 71 1.37 27.27 29.78
C CYS A 71 1.97 25.86 29.58
N LEU A 72 1.50 25.12 28.56
CA LEU A 72 2.03 23.80 28.20
C LEU A 72 3.33 23.90 27.40
N LEU A 73 3.47 24.95 26.58
CA LEU A 73 4.74 25.28 25.93
C LEU A 73 5.81 25.58 26.99
N SER A 74 5.52 26.38 28.00
CA SER A 74 6.47 26.76 29.07
C SER A 74 6.89 25.60 30.02
N HIS A 75 6.41 24.37 29.82
CA HIS A 75 6.78 23.22 30.63
C HIS A 75 8.21 22.73 30.35
N GLN A 76 9.04 22.63 31.39
CA GLN A 76 10.49 22.34 31.27
C GLN A 76 10.84 20.86 30.97
N GLY A 77 9.90 19.92 31.04
CA GLY A 77 10.15 18.49 30.78
C GLY A 77 10.01 18.05 29.31
N PRO A 78 10.57 16.89 28.91
CA PRO A 78 10.49 16.35 27.55
C PRO A 78 9.05 15.88 27.27
N LEU A 79 8.30 16.74 26.60
CA LEU A 79 6.88 16.56 26.30
C LEU A 79 6.66 16.86 24.82
N SER A 80 6.21 15.87 24.05
CA SER A 80 5.67 16.04 22.71
C SER A 80 4.15 16.17 22.79
N ILE A 81 3.58 17.12 22.08
CA ILE A 81 2.16 17.43 22.06
C ILE A 81 1.69 17.41 20.61
N THR A 82 0.71 16.56 20.31
CA THR A 82 0.01 16.62 19.02
C THR A 82 -1.27 17.43 19.19
N PHE A 83 -1.46 18.42 18.33
CA PHE A 83 -2.58 19.36 18.40
C PHE A 83 -3.62 19.07 17.31
N GLN A 84 -4.87 19.48 17.53
CA GLN A 84 -5.84 19.61 16.46
C GLN A 84 -5.39 20.72 15.47
N MET A 85 -5.73 20.58 14.19
CA MET A 85 -5.35 21.49 13.11
C MET A 85 -5.59 22.98 13.43
N ASP A 86 -6.83 23.34 13.82
CA ASP A 86 -7.22 24.73 14.11
C ASP A 86 -6.38 25.32 15.25
N SER A 87 -6.18 24.54 16.32
CA SER A 87 -5.42 24.95 17.50
C SER A 87 -3.94 25.13 17.21
N LEU A 88 -3.35 24.27 16.36
CA LEU A 88 -1.95 24.39 15.95
C LEU A 88 -1.74 25.61 15.06
N GLN A 89 -2.70 25.91 14.18
CA GLN A 89 -2.65 27.08 13.31
C GLN A 89 -2.72 28.38 14.12
N GLU A 90 -3.70 28.51 15.01
CA GLU A 90 -3.82 29.68 15.91
C GLU A 90 -2.57 29.87 16.77
N LEU A 91 -1.97 28.79 17.27
CA LEU A 91 -0.78 28.84 18.11
C LEU A 91 0.46 29.27 17.30
N ALA A 92 0.60 28.78 16.06
CA ALA A 92 1.69 29.18 15.18
C ALA A 92 1.61 30.66 14.78
N GLU A 93 0.39 31.18 14.50
CA GLU A 93 0.16 32.61 14.25
C GLU A 93 0.49 33.46 15.49
N PHE A 94 0.11 33.00 16.69
CA PHE A 94 0.47 33.70 17.94
C PHE A 94 2.00 33.74 18.19
N VAL A 95 2.69 32.63 17.96
CA VAL A 95 4.16 32.56 18.08
C VAL A 95 4.83 33.49 17.07
N TYR A 96 4.30 33.54 15.84
CA TYR A 96 4.75 34.48 14.83
C TYR A 96 4.53 35.92 15.26
N ASP A 97 3.34 36.30 15.74
CA ASP A 97 3.06 37.66 16.20
C ASP A 97 3.95 38.08 17.37
N ALA A 98 4.31 37.14 18.26
CA ALA A 98 5.19 37.41 19.40
C ALA A 98 6.64 37.74 19.00
N HIS A 99 7.11 37.26 17.84
CA HIS A 99 8.49 37.44 17.35
C HIS A 99 9.59 37.01 18.36
N ASP A 100 9.28 36.07 19.26
CA ASP A 100 10.18 35.62 20.34
C ASP A 100 10.91 34.31 19.94
N GLU A 101 12.24 34.32 19.98
CA GLU A 101 13.08 33.18 19.56
C GLU A 101 12.97 31.98 20.50
N ASP A 102 12.92 32.22 21.82
CA ASP A 102 12.84 31.15 22.82
C ASP A 102 11.48 30.46 22.76
N LEU A 103 10.41 31.25 22.63
CA LEU A 103 9.05 30.75 22.44
C LEU A 103 8.93 29.95 21.14
N THR A 104 9.54 30.43 20.05
CA THR A 104 9.56 29.71 18.76
C THR A 104 10.26 28.36 18.88
N GLN A 105 11.40 28.32 19.55
CA GLN A 105 12.15 27.09 19.76
C GLN A 105 11.37 26.09 20.63
N VAL A 106 10.78 26.56 21.72
CA VAL A 106 9.95 25.73 22.59
C VAL A 106 8.72 25.20 21.84
N PHE A 107 8.04 26.04 21.06
CA PHE A 107 6.90 25.62 20.23
C PHE A 107 7.27 24.48 19.28
N LEU A 108 8.39 24.63 18.55
CA LEU A 108 8.87 23.60 17.64
C LEU A 108 9.31 22.33 18.36
N GLU A 109 9.93 22.43 19.54
CA GLU A 109 10.31 21.25 20.32
C GLU A 109 9.11 20.47 20.86
N LYS A 110 8.06 21.16 21.32
CA LYS A 110 6.84 20.51 21.82
C LYS A 110 6.01 19.90 20.70
N THR A 111 6.04 20.45 19.50
CA THR A 111 5.30 19.93 18.32
C THR A 111 6.08 18.87 17.53
N ASP A 112 7.27 18.47 18.00
CA ASP A 112 8.24 17.65 17.24
C ASP A 112 8.60 18.27 15.87
N GLY A 113 8.41 19.58 15.74
CA GLY A 113 8.57 20.34 14.51
C GLY A 113 7.58 19.97 13.40
N ASP A 114 6.51 19.22 13.66
CA ASP A 114 5.55 18.84 12.61
C ASP A 114 4.49 19.94 12.39
N LEU A 115 4.70 20.74 11.34
CA LEU A 115 3.77 21.77 10.88
C LEU A 115 2.88 21.28 9.73
N SER A 116 2.98 19.99 9.35
CA SER A 116 2.16 19.37 8.29
C SER A 116 0.65 19.62 8.43
N PRO A 117 0.05 19.60 9.63
CA PRO A 117 -1.38 19.80 9.77
C PRO A 117 -1.83 21.22 9.35
N CYS A 118 -0.97 22.24 9.51
CA CYS A 118 -1.40 23.64 9.41
C CYS A 118 -1.49 24.16 7.98
N SER A 119 -2.38 25.14 7.77
CA SER A 119 -2.46 26.03 6.60
C SER A 119 -1.83 27.39 6.91
N LEU A 120 -0.52 27.42 7.16
CA LEU A 120 0.18 28.68 7.47
C LEU A 120 0.42 29.51 6.22
N SER A 121 0.40 30.84 6.39
CA SER A 121 0.91 31.77 5.37
C SER A 121 2.41 31.57 5.18
N TRP A 122 2.94 32.01 4.03
CA TRP A 122 4.37 31.89 3.75
C TRP A 122 5.24 32.62 4.78
N ASP A 123 4.83 33.80 5.23
CA ASP A 123 5.63 34.62 6.14
C ASP A 123 5.75 33.97 7.52
N VAL A 124 4.64 33.43 8.05
CA VAL A 124 4.62 32.66 9.30
C VAL A 124 5.52 31.44 9.19
N LEU A 125 5.37 30.67 8.11
CA LEU A 125 6.13 29.44 7.89
C LEU A 125 7.63 29.74 7.71
N TYR A 126 7.99 30.77 6.96
CA TYR A 126 9.37 31.17 6.75
C TYR A 126 10.05 31.64 8.04
N TYR A 127 9.33 32.41 8.88
CA TYR A 127 9.81 32.81 10.21
C TYR A 127 10.10 31.59 11.09
N LEU A 128 9.14 30.66 11.21
CA LEU A 128 9.29 29.47 12.04
C LEU A 128 10.44 28.57 11.57
N ILE A 129 10.62 28.38 10.26
CA ILE A 129 11.71 27.58 9.69
C ILE A 129 13.07 28.24 9.95
N ARG A 130 13.16 29.57 9.86
CA ARG A 130 14.40 30.31 10.08
C ARG A 130 14.83 30.28 11.55
N GLY A 131 13.88 30.30 12.49
CA GLY A 131 14.13 30.19 13.93
C GLY A 131 14.41 28.76 14.40
N ALA A 132 14.19 27.74 13.57
CA ALA A 132 14.29 26.35 13.98
C ALA A 132 15.74 25.86 14.12
N LYS A 133 16.09 25.33 15.29
CA LYS A 133 17.37 24.60 15.50
C LYS A 133 17.31 23.13 15.08
N LYS A 134 16.09 22.56 14.96
CA LYS A 134 15.84 21.17 14.54
C LYS A 134 15.11 21.16 13.19
N LYS A 135 15.07 19.98 12.55
CA LYS A 135 14.33 19.80 11.30
C LYS A 135 12.84 19.97 11.53
N VAL A 136 12.21 20.82 10.74
CA VAL A 136 10.77 21.08 10.71
C VAL A 136 10.13 20.22 9.63
N THR A 137 9.10 19.46 9.98
CA THR A 137 8.35 18.64 9.04
C THR A 137 7.23 19.46 8.40
N LEU A 138 7.18 19.45 7.07
CA LEU A 138 6.20 20.19 6.27
C LEU A 138 5.44 19.25 5.33
N ASP A 139 4.16 19.52 5.13
CA ASP A 139 3.37 18.87 4.08
C ASP A 139 3.01 19.89 3.00
N LEU A 140 3.48 19.63 1.77
CA LEU A 140 3.27 20.47 0.59
C LEU A 140 2.33 19.77 -0.42
N PRO A 141 1.01 19.69 -0.16
CA PRO A 141 0.08 19.17 -1.16
C PRO A 141 -0.03 20.13 -2.35
N GLU A 142 -0.59 19.63 -3.45
CA GLU A 142 -0.72 20.42 -4.68
C GLU A 142 -1.52 21.71 -4.43
N GLY A 143 -0.99 22.84 -4.93
CA GLY A 143 -1.68 24.13 -4.91
C GLY A 143 -1.46 24.99 -3.67
N ARG A 144 -0.75 24.51 -2.63
CA ARG A 144 -0.54 25.28 -1.39
C ARG A 144 0.56 26.34 -1.43
N PHE A 145 1.49 26.29 -2.39
CA PHE A 145 2.65 27.18 -2.41
C PHE A 145 2.74 28.01 -3.69
N ASN A 146 2.93 29.32 -3.51
CA ASN A 146 3.27 30.24 -4.59
C ASN A 146 4.70 30.01 -5.05
N LEU A 147 4.87 29.89 -6.37
CA LEU A 147 6.16 29.62 -7.02
C LEU A 147 7.20 30.74 -6.81
N THR A 148 6.76 31.93 -6.41
CA THR A 148 7.62 33.09 -6.13
C THR A 148 8.56 32.86 -4.93
N ASN A 149 8.21 31.96 -4.02
CA ASN A 149 8.89 31.81 -2.73
C ASN A 149 9.99 30.73 -2.75
N ILE A 150 10.17 30.07 -3.90
CA ILE A 150 11.12 28.98 -4.07
C ILE A 150 12.56 29.39 -3.70
N PRO A 151 13.12 30.52 -4.19
CA PRO A 151 14.49 30.89 -3.85
C PRO A 151 14.72 31.01 -2.34
N SER A 152 13.76 31.57 -1.61
CA SER A 152 13.82 31.72 -0.16
C SER A 152 13.71 30.38 0.57
N LEU A 153 12.89 29.45 0.08
CA LEU A 153 12.81 28.10 0.66
C LEU A 153 14.08 27.28 0.41
N LEU A 154 14.70 27.45 -0.77
CA LEU A 154 15.95 26.76 -1.14
C LEU A 154 17.11 27.09 -0.19
N THR A 155 17.15 28.30 0.39
CA THR A 155 18.21 28.70 1.34
C THR A 155 18.11 28.00 2.70
N VAL A 156 16.90 27.55 3.08
CA VAL A 156 16.61 26.94 4.39
C VAL A 156 16.29 25.45 4.30
N LEU A 157 16.56 24.78 3.17
CA LEU A 157 16.27 23.35 3.00
C LEU A 157 16.94 22.42 4.03
N ASP A 158 18.07 22.82 4.62
CA ASP A 158 18.76 21.99 5.62
C ASP A 158 17.94 21.84 6.92
N THR A 159 17.04 22.78 7.21
CA THR A 159 16.16 22.77 8.39
C THR A 159 14.78 22.18 8.08
N VAL A 160 14.54 21.70 6.85
CA VAL A 160 13.21 21.23 6.42
C VAL A 160 13.22 19.73 6.09
N ARG A 161 12.12 19.06 6.44
CA ARG A 161 11.79 17.69 5.99
C ARG A 161 10.40 17.67 5.39
N PHE A 162 10.25 17.19 4.17
CA PHE A 162 8.95 17.08 3.54
C PHE A 162 8.29 15.73 3.84
N LYS A 163 7.06 15.77 4.35
CA LYS A 163 6.18 14.59 4.47
C LYS A 163 5.63 14.19 3.11
N ARG A 164 5.14 15.17 2.34
CA ARG A 164 4.82 15.04 0.92
C ARG A 164 5.32 16.29 0.20
N ILE A 165 5.78 16.10 -1.02
CA ILE A 165 6.28 17.18 -1.88
C ILE A 165 5.51 17.20 -3.20
N SER A 166 4.92 18.34 -3.53
CA SER A 166 4.16 18.48 -4.78
C SER A 166 5.07 18.44 -6.00
N ALA A 167 4.62 17.79 -7.07
CA ALA A 167 5.38 17.74 -8.32
C ALA A 167 5.58 19.14 -8.94
N ARG A 168 4.65 20.08 -8.72
CA ARG A 168 4.81 21.48 -9.19
C ARG A 168 5.99 22.15 -8.50
N TYR A 169 6.10 21.98 -7.19
CA TYR A 169 7.19 22.57 -6.41
C TYR A 169 8.54 21.97 -6.81
N VAL A 170 8.66 20.63 -6.89
CA VAL A 170 9.91 19.98 -7.30
C VAL A 170 10.36 20.48 -8.67
N ARG A 171 9.46 20.49 -9.66
CA ARG A 171 9.76 20.98 -11.01
C ARG A 171 10.31 22.41 -11.00
N ALA A 172 9.65 23.31 -10.27
CA ALA A 172 10.06 24.71 -10.21
C ALA A 172 11.36 24.91 -9.40
N ALA A 173 11.56 24.15 -8.32
CA ALA A 173 12.81 24.13 -7.57
C ALA A 173 13.98 23.64 -8.43
N LEU A 174 13.80 22.56 -9.20
CA LEU A 174 14.83 22.06 -10.13
C LEU A 174 15.17 23.09 -11.21
N LYS A 175 14.16 23.73 -11.81
CA LYS A 175 14.36 24.81 -12.78
C LYS A 175 15.14 25.98 -12.19
N GLU A 176 14.82 26.39 -10.96
CA GLU A 176 15.51 27.49 -10.28
C GLU A 176 16.96 27.13 -9.95
N ILE A 177 17.21 25.92 -9.42
CA ILE A 177 18.56 25.44 -9.14
C ILE A 177 19.40 25.36 -10.43
N TYR A 178 18.80 24.86 -11.52
CA TYR A 178 19.44 24.80 -12.83
C TYR A 178 19.77 26.19 -13.39
N ARG A 179 18.86 27.16 -13.22
CA ARG A 179 19.06 28.56 -13.61
C ARG A 179 20.23 29.19 -12.86
N GLN A 180 20.34 28.92 -11.57
CA GLN A 180 21.45 29.39 -10.72
C GLN A 180 22.74 28.57 -10.89
N LYS A 181 22.70 27.43 -11.59
CA LYS A 181 23.80 26.44 -11.67
C LYS A 181 24.29 25.97 -10.29
N ALA A 182 23.40 25.96 -9.31
CA ALA A 182 23.72 25.70 -7.91
C ALA A 182 23.59 24.21 -7.54
N GLY A 183 24.45 23.35 -8.12
CA GLY A 183 24.38 21.89 -7.93
C GLY A 183 24.36 21.42 -6.47
N HIS A 184 25.03 22.14 -5.56
CA HIS A 184 25.03 21.84 -4.13
C HIS A 184 23.63 21.90 -3.47
N LEU A 185 22.68 22.66 -4.04
CA LEU A 185 21.31 22.73 -3.56
C LEU A 185 20.51 21.46 -3.88
N ILE A 186 20.90 20.68 -4.89
CA ILE A 186 20.25 19.41 -5.22
C ILE A 186 20.36 18.42 -4.05
N ALA A 187 21.56 18.28 -3.47
CA ALA A 187 21.78 17.42 -2.32
C ALA A 187 20.97 17.87 -1.08
N LYS A 188 20.73 19.18 -0.92
CA LYS A 188 19.85 19.70 0.14
C LYS A 188 18.39 19.34 -0.12
N LEU A 189 17.93 19.53 -1.36
CA LEU A 189 16.55 19.23 -1.76
C LEU A 189 16.24 17.74 -1.59
N LEU A 190 17.14 16.85 -2.01
CA LEU A 190 16.98 15.39 -1.88
C LEU A 190 16.96 14.95 -0.41
N ARG A 191 17.87 15.47 0.43
CA ARG A 191 17.86 15.18 1.87
C ARG A 191 16.57 15.64 2.55
N ALA A 192 15.95 16.73 2.07
CA ALA A 192 14.67 17.20 2.56
C ALA A 192 13.48 16.36 2.04
N SER A 193 13.57 15.81 0.83
CA SER A 193 12.50 15.03 0.17
C SER A 193 12.63 13.51 0.30
N ALA A 194 13.53 12.99 1.16
CA ALA A 194 13.82 11.56 1.28
C ALA A 194 14.26 10.93 -0.05
N ASP A 195 15.15 11.64 -0.76
CA ASP A 195 15.76 11.28 -2.03
C ASP A 195 14.77 11.16 -3.21
N LEU A 196 13.54 11.65 -3.03
CA LEU A 196 12.49 11.61 -4.03
C LEU A 196 12.53 12.85 -4.94
N ILE A 197 12.62 12.62 -6.25
CA ILE A 197 12.26 13.58 -7.30
C ILE A 197 10.90 13.17 -7.86
N ASN A 198 9.86 13.93 -7.49
CA ASN A 198 8.50 13.71 -8.00
C ASN A 198 8.18 14.69 -9.12
N LEU A 199 7.99 14.18 -10.34
CA LEU A 199 7.61 14.94 -11.53
C LEU A 199 6.36 14.36 -12.22
N SER A 200 5.56 13.57 -11.50
CA SER A 200 4.34 12.92 -11.99
C SER A 200 3.27 13.90 -12.54
N MET A 201 2.39 13.39 -13.41
CA MET A 201 1.23 14.06 -13.99
C MET A 201 1.57 15.35 -14.78
N ARG A 202 2.66 15.35 -15.56
CA ARG A 202 3.18 16.56 -16.21
C ARG A 202 3.73 16.32 -17.61
N GLU A 203 3.42 17.23 -18.52
CA GLU A 203 4.22 17.45 -19.73
C GLU A 203 5.50 18.19 -19.35
N LEU A 204 6.64 17.57 -19.64
CA LEU A 204 7.97 18.12 -19.41
C LEU A 204 8.46 18.79 -20.70
N ASP A 205 8.90 20.04 -20.59
CA ASP A 205 9.56 20.75 -21.69
C ASP A 205 11.08 20.43 -21.72
N SER A 206 11.80 20.91 -22.73
CA SER A 206 13.27 20.73 -22.83
C SER A 206 14.01 21.32 -21.62
N THR A 207 13.51 22.41 -21.03
CA THR A 207 14.14 23.02 -19.85
C THR A 207 13.94 22.15 -18.62
N ASP A 208 12.76 21.55 -18.45
CA ASP A 208 12.49 20.59 -17.38
C ASP A 208 13.42 19.39 -17.49
N CYS A 209 13.56 18.81 -18.69
CA CYS A 209 14.44 17.67 -18.93
C CYS A 209 15.91 18.01 -18.61
N LYS A 210 16.40 19.19 -19.05
CA LYS A 210 17.75 19.67 -18.71
C LYS A 210 17.93 19.89 -17.21
N SER A 211 16.92 20.42 -16.52
CA SER A 211 16.97 20.61 -15.07
C SER A 211 16.98 19.28 -14.31
N LEU A 212 16.24 18.28 -14.79
CA LEU A 212 16.24 16.92 -14.26
C LEU A 212 17.60 16.25 -14.50
N CYS A 213 18.14 16.31 -15.71
CA CYS A 213 19.48 15.78 -16.01
C CYS A 213 20.57 16.45 -15.15
N PHE A 214 20.47 17.77 -14.95
CA PHE A 214 21.36 18.48 -14.04
C PHE A 214 21.21 17.98 -12.60
N ALA A 215 19.99 17.77 -12.11
CA ALA A 215 19.76 17.20 -10.79
C ALA A 215 20.41 15.81 -10.65
N LEU A 216 20.13 14.91 -11.60
CA LEU A 216 20.68 13.55 -11.62
C LEU A 216 22.22 13.55 -11.69
N HIS A 217 22.83 14.53 -12.37
CA HIS A 217 24.29 14.65 -12.43
C HIS A 217 24.94 14.98 -11.08
N TYR A 218 24.24 15.72 -10.21
CA TYR A 218 24.72 16.11 -8.87
C TYR A 218 24.14 15.26 -7.74
N SER A 219 23.60 14.09 -8.05
CA SER A 219 22.97 13.20 -7.09
C SER A 219 23.26 11.73 -7.37
N ASP A 220 23.06 10.88 -6.38
CA ASP A 220 23.13 9.43 -6.53
C ASP A 220 22.06 8.75 -5.67
N GLY A 221 21.62 7.56 -6.09
CA GLY A 221 20.59 6.79 -5.39
C GLY A 221 19.19 7.43 -5.37
N VAL A 222 18.85 8.26 -6.37
CA VAL A 222 17.58 9.02 -6.40
C VAL A 222 16.38 8.11 -6.63
N LYS A 223 15.28 8.36 -5.92
CA LYS A 223 13.96 7.80 -6.23
C LYS A 223 13.25 8.74 -7.20
N LEU A 224 13.04 8.31 -8.43
CA LEU A 224 12.48 9.12 -9.51
C LEU A 224 11.05 8.68 -9.82
N ASN A 225 10.08 9.59 -9.64
CA ASN A 225 8.69 9.36 -9.98
C ASN A 225 8.27 10.21 -11.19
N LEU A 226 7.99 9.53 -12.30
CA LEU A 226 7.57 10.06 -13.60
C LEU A 226 6.23 9.44 -14.05
N LEU A 227 5.40 8.98 -13.11
CA LEU A 227 4.07 8.44 -13.43
C LEU A 227 3.21 9.47 -14.15
N ASN A 228 2.61 9.10 -15.28
CA ASN A 228 1.80 9.97 -16.15
C ASN A 228 2.55 11.24 -16.57
N SER A 229 3.88 11.16 -16.74
CA SER A 229 4.70 12.26 -17.25
C SER A 229 4.99 12.05 -18.73
N ILE A 230 4.86 13.11 -19.53
CA ILE A 230 5.18 13.07 -20.96
C ILE A 230 6.55 13.71 -21.16
N ILE A 231 7.48 12.91 -21.68
CA ILE A 231 8.86 13.33 -22.00
C ILE A 231 9.01 13.41 -23.52
N PRO A 232 9.51 14.53 -24.06
CA PRO A 232 9.84 14.64 -25.47
C PRO A 232 10.83 13.57 -25.92
N ASN A 233 10.57 12.93 -27.05
CA ASN A 233 11.40 11.82 -27.55
C ASN A 233 12.88 12.21 -27.74
N ASN A 234 13.14 13.47 -28.14
CA ASN A 234 14.49 14.00 -28.32
C ASN A 234 15.27 14.20 -26.99
N GLU A 235 14.60 14.21 -25.84
CA GLU A 235 15.23 14.38 -24.52
C GLU A 235 15.31 13.07 -23.73
N THR A 236 14.61 12.02 -24.18
CA THR A 236 14.52 10.73 -23.46
C THR A 236 15.90 10.07 -23.33
N GLU A 237 16.73 10.13 -24.37
CA GLU A 237 18.10 9.61 -24.38
C GLU A 237 18.97 10.23 -23.27
N ASN A 238 18.83 11.54 -23.02
CA ASN A 238 19.61 12.24 -22.02
C ASN A 238 19.29 11.76 -20.59
N ILE A 239 18.02 11.45 -20.34
CA ILE A 239 17.56 10.93 -19.04
C ILE A 239 18.00 9.47 -18.88
N VAL A 240 17.84 8.64 -19.92
CA VAL A 240 18.26 7.23 -19.92
C VAL A 240 19.74 7.08 -19.59
N ARG A 241 20.62 7.94 -20.14
CA ARG A 241 22.06 7.97 -19.81
C ARG A 241 22.35 8.12 -18.31
N LEU A 242 21.48 8.79 -17.57
CA LEU A 242 21.66 9.12 -16.16
C LEU A 242 20.91 8.18 -15.21
N LEU A 243 20.21 7.16 -15.73
CA LEU A 243 19.47 6.20 -14.90
C LEU A 243 20.35 5.37 -13.96
N HIS A 244 21.65 5.27 -14.23
CA HIS A 244 22.61 4.65 -13.30
C HIS A 244 22.70 5.36 -11.93
N ARG A 245 22.18 6.59 -11.82
CA ARG A 245 22.07 7.36 -10.56
C ARG A 245 20.71 7.20 -9.87
N VAL A 246 19.79 6.45 -10.47
CA VAL A 246 18.42 6.26 -9.97
C VAL A 246 18.34 4.90 -9.29
N SER A 247 17.84 4.88 -8.05
CA SER A 247 17.67 3.66 -7.25
C SER A 247 16.26 3.06 -7.38
N ASP A 248 15.25 3.90 -7.58
CA ASP A 248 13.84 3.48 -7.73
C ASP A 248 13.19 4.36 -8.81
N LEU A 249 12.67 3.74 -9.86
CA LEU A 249 12.04 4.42 -11.00
C LEU A 249 10.57 4.02 -11.09
N ARG A 250 9.69 5.02 -10.98
CA ARG A 250 8.25 4.84 -11.21
C ARG A 250 7.86 5.53 -12.51
N ILE A 251 7.39 4.76 -13.48
CA ILE A 251 7.01 5.21 -14.82
C ILE A 251 5.75 4.49 -15.28
N ASP A 252 5.05 5.09 -16.23
CA ASP A 252 3.91 4.45 -16.88
C ASP A 252 4.34 3.53 -18.03
N LYS A 253 3.40 2.69 -18.51
CA LYS A 253 3.64 1.71 -19.56
C LYS A 253 4.12 2.31 -20.89
N LYS A 254 3.68 3.53 -21.24
CA LYS A 254 4.07 4.20 -22.50
C LYS A 254 5.49 4.74 -22.43
N LEU A 255 5.83 5.37 -21.31
CA LEU A 255 7.17 5.90 -21.07
C LEU A 255 8.19 4.77 -20.87
N LEU A 256 7.79 3.67 -20.22
CA LEU A 256 8.59 2.44 -20.12
C LEU A 256 8.96 1.89 -21.50
N LEU A 257 7.99 1.75 -22.42
CA LEU A 257 8.28 1.34 -23.79
C LEU A 257 9.25 2.29 -24.49
N ASN A 258 9.08 3.61 -24.32
CA ASN A 258 9.98 4.59 -24.91
C ASN A 258 11.41 4.44 -24.36
N PHE A 259 11.55 4.25 -23.04
CA PHE A 259 12.84 4.04 -22.38
C PHE A 259 13.50 2.76 -22.88
N LEU A 260 12.75 1.68 -23.09
CA LEU A 260 13.29 0.42 -23.63
C LEU A 260 13.75 0.56 -25.08
N ARG A 261 12.95 1.22 -25.94
CA ARG A 261 13.31 1.50 -27.35
C ARG A 261 14.59 2.33 -27.44
N VAL A 262 14.68 3.40 -26.66
CA VAL A 262 15.86 4.27 -26.62
C VAL A 262 17.07 3.51 -26.08
N SER A 263 16.91 2.76 -25.00
CA SER A 263 17.98 1.95 -24.44
C SER A 263 18.52 0.93 -25.47
N LYS A 264 17.64 0.26 -26.23
CA LYS A 264 18.04 -0.63 -27.33
C LYS A 264 18.82 0.11 -28.43
N ALA A 265 18.38 1.31 -28.82
CA ALA A 265 19.10 2.09 -29.83
C ALA A 265 20.52 2.49 -29.34
N MET A 266 20.65 2.75 -28.04
CA MET A 266 21.90 3.10 -27.38
C MET A 266 22.83 1.92 -27.12
N GLU A 267 22.35 0.69 -27.16
CA GLU A 267 23.17 -0.52 -27.00
C GLU A 267 24.33 -0.55 -28.00
N LYS A 268 24.08 -0.11 -29.24
CA LYS A 268 25.11 0.03 -30.30
C LYS A 268 26.23 1.02 -29.95
N GLN A 269 25.99 1.91 -28.98
CA GLN A 269 26.94 2.91 -28.49
C GLN A 269 27.61 2.48 -27.18
N GLY A 270 27.42 1.23 -26.73
CA GLY A 270 28.03 0.69 -25.51
C GLY A 270 27.32 1.04 -24.20
N TYR A 271 26.07 1.49 -24.25
CA TYR A 271 25.28 1.77 -23.04
C TYR A 271 24.96 0.49 -22.26
N SER A 272 25.16 0.52 -20.94
CA SER A 272 24.83 -0.61 -20.06
C SER A 272 23.37 -0.58 -19.62
N MET A 273 22.60 -1.54 -20.15
CA MET A 273 21.18 -1.74 -19.89
C MET A 273 20.86 -2.12 -18.44
N SER A 274 21.87 -2.56 -17.68
CA SER A 274 21.75 -2.94 -16.27
C SER A 274 21.16 -1.81 -15.40
N SER A 275 21.50 -0.57 -15.73
CA SER A 275 21.07 0.60 -14.96
C SER A 275 19.56 0.82 -14.98
N LEU A 276 18.90 0.63 -16.14
CA LEU A 276 17.43 0.71 -16.24
C LEU A 276 16.75 -0.38 -15.42
N PHE A 277 17.25 -1.62 -15.45
CA PHE A 277 16.67 -2.72 -14.68
C PHE A 277 16.84 -2.56 -13.18
N THR A 278 18.03 -2.15 -12.74
CA THR A 278 18.27 -1.89 -11.33
C THR A 278 17.33 -0.80 -10.83
N ALA A 279 17.15 0.28 -11.60
CA ALA A 279 16.21 1.34 -11.26
C ALA A 279 14.75 0.85 -11.24
N LEU A 280 14.38 -0.12 -12.06
CA LEU A 280 13.05 -0.74 -12.11
C LEU A 280 12.89 -1.94 -11.15
N ASN A 281 13.88 -2.24 -10.32
CA ASN A 281 13.89 -3.42 -9.44
C ASN A 281 13.59 -4.75 -10.17
N TYR A 282 14.09 -4.91 -11.39
CA TYR A 282 13.85 -6.10 -12.23
C TYR A 282 12.37 -6.40 -12.50
N LYS A 283 11.51 -5.38 -12.44
CA LYS A 283 10.08 -5.47 -12.75
C LYS A 283 9.72 -4.61 -13.96
N LEU A 284 9.23 -5.26 -15.01
CA LEU A 284 8.70 -4.63 -16.21
C LEU A 284 7.18 -4.71 -16.21
N ASP A 285 6.54 -3.62 -15.81
CA ASP A 285 5.09 -3.55 -15.65
C ASP A 285 4.43 -2.77 -16.79
N PHE A 286 3.73 -3.48 -17.69
CA PHE A 286 2.91 -2.89 -18.74
C PHE A 286 1.41 -2.99 -18.43
N SER A 287 1.03 -3.50 -17.25
CA SER A 287 -0.36 -3.54 -16.80
C SER A 287 -0.86 -2.13 -16.44
N GLY A 288 -2.17 -1.90 -16.56
CA GLY A 288 -2.73 -0.56 -16.64
C GLY A 288 -2.65 0.26 -15.35
N HIS A 289 -2.06 1.46 -15.45
CA HIS A 289 -2.54 2.69 -14.80
C HIS A 289 -2.10 3.91 -15.62
N SER A 290 -2.82 4.26 -16.68
CA SER A 290 -2.76 5.63 -17.25
C SER A 290 -4.08 6.33 -16.95
N SER A 291 -4.24 6.83 -15.74
CA SER A 291 -5.29 7.79 -15.41
C SER A 291 -4.89 9.16 -15.94
N VAL A 292 -4.99 9.37 -17.25
CA VAL A 292 -5.12 10.74 -17.76
C VAL A 292 -6.60 11.05 -17.86
N SER A 293 -7.07 11.70 -16.81
CA SER A 293 -8.28 12.50 -16.77
C SER A 293 -8.22 13.60 -17.82
N SER A 294 -8.83 13.39 -18.97
CA SER A 294 -9.50 14.46 -19.69
C SER A 294 -10.94 14.49 -19.22
N GLY A 295 -11.30 15.52 -18.46
CA GLY A 295 -12.65 15.64 -17.91
C GLY A 295 -13.70 15.73 -19.01
N ARG A 296 -14.63 14.78 -19.03
CA ARG A 296 -16.09 14.95 -19.09
C ARG A 296 -16.72 13.55 -19.20
N PHE A 297 -17.65 13.26 -18.29
CA PHE A 297 -18.63 12.17 -18.34
C PHE A 297 -18.51 11.21 -19.54
N GLY A 298 -17.86 10.07 -19.32
CA GLY A 298 -17.76 8.99 -20.29
C GLY A 298 -17.04 7.80 -19.68
N GLN A 299 -17.66 6.65 -19.73
CA GLN A 299 -17.09 5.36 -19.36
C GLN A 299 -16.03 5.03 -20.43
N GLU A 300 -14.81 5.52 -20.26
CA GLU A 300 -13.74 5.36 -21.26
C GLU A 300 -12.95 4.08 -20.97
N ASN A 301 -13.24 3.05 -21.78
CA ASN A 301 -12.37 1.89 -21.96
C ASN A 301 -10.98 2.42 -22.37
N ALA A 302 -10.01 2.41 -21.45
CA ALA A 302 -8.63 2.72 -21.82
C ALA A 302 -8.17 1.63 -22.80
N ASP A 303 -7.94 2.01 -24.05
CA ASP A 303 -7.51 1.05 -25.07
C ASP A 303 -6.29 0.27 -24.57
N PRO A 304 -6.30 -1.07 -24.71
CA PRO A 304 -5.19 -1.90 -24.28
C PRO A 304 -3.92 -1.52 -25.03
N LEU A 305 -2.76 -1.68 -24.38
CA LEU A 305 -1.48 -1.31 -24.98
C LEU A 305 -1.13 -2.30 -26.09
N SER A 306 -1.17 -1.85 -27.35
CA SER A 306 -0.70 -2.66 -28.47
C SER A 306 0.83 -2.67 -28.53
N LEU A 307 1.42 -3.85 -28.34
CA LEU A 307 2.85 -4.11 -28.48
C LEU A 307 3.16 -4.48 -29.93
N SER A 308 4.08 -3.74 -30.54
CA SER A 308 4.59 -4.07 -31.88
C SER A 308 5.76 -5.06 -31.79
N VAL A 309 6.14 -5.65 -32.93
CA VAL A 309 7.38 -6.45 -33.06
C VAL A 309 8.60 -5.65 -32.57
N MET A 310 8.67 -4.35 -32.84
CA MET A 310 9.78 -3.51 -32.35
C MET A 310 9.78 -3.42 -30.81
N ASP A 311 8.61 -3.41 -30.17
CA ASP A 311 8.48 -3.38 -28.72
C ASP A 311 8.93 -4.70 -28.09
N CYS A 312 8.39 -5.81 -28.57
CA CYS A 312 8.76 -7.13 -28.05
C CYS A 312 10.23 -7.45 -28.29
N THR A 313 10.79 -7.05 -29.43
CA THR A 313 12.23 -7.21 -29.67
C THR A 313 13.07 -6.29 -28.78
N ALA A 314 12.56 -5.14 -28.33
CA ALA A 314 13.25 -4.31 -27.34
C ALA A 314 13.18 -4.90 -25.95
N ILE A 315 12.00 -5.35 -25.51
CA ILE A 315 11.83 -6.09 -24.25
C ILE A 315 12.76 -7.31 -24.23
N SER A 316 12.79 -8.08 -25.31
CA SER A 316 13.63 -9.27 -25.47
C SER A 316 15.13 -8.95 -25.37
N SER A 317 15.65 -8.01 -26.17
CA SER A 317 17.07 -7.63 -26.11
C SER A 317 17.48 -7.11 -24.73
N VAL A 318 16.61 -6.32 -24.10
CA VAL A 318 16.87 -5.75 -22.78
C VAL A 318 16.96 -6.90 -21.76
N ILE A 319 15.98 -7.82 -21.72
CA ILE A 319 15.97 -8.96 -20.79
C ILE A 319 17.13 -9.95 -21.04
N GLU A 320 17.52 -10.20 -22.29
CA GLU A 320 18.62 -11.11 -22.61
C GLU A 320 19.93 -10.74 -21.89
N THR A 321 20.20 -9.44 -21.75
CA THR A 321 21.38 -8.90 -21.06
C THR A 321 21.34 -9.02 -19.54
N THR A 322 20.20 -9.38 -18.96
CA THR A 322 20.05 -9.49 -17.50
C THR A 322 20.60 -10.80 -16.94
N VAL A 323 21.13 -10.70 -15.73
CA VAL A 323 21.63 -11.84 -14.93
C VAL A 323 20.58 -12.31 -13.92
N CYS A 324 19.59 -11.48 -13.62
CA CYS A 324 18.57 -11.74 -12.60
C CYS A 324 17.24 -12.18 -13.23
N HIS A 325 16.47 -12.98 -12.50
CA HIS A 325 15.08 -13.25 -12.87
C HIS A 325 14.27 -11.96 -12.86
N THR A 326 13.53 -11.74 -13.94
CA THR A 326 12.76 -10.50 -14.18
C THR A 326 11.26 -10.80 -14.12
N GLU A 327 10.48 -9.94 -13.47
CA GLU A 327 9.02 -10.04 -13.52
C GLU A 327 8.48 -9.23 -14.71
N LEU A 328 7.68 -9.87 -15.57
CA LEU A 328 7.09 -9.24 -16.76
C LEU A 328 5.56 -9.31 -16.70
N PHE A 329 4.91 -8.14 -16.63
CA PHE A 329 3.46 -8.01 -16.51
C PHE A 329 2.86 -7.48 -17.82
N LEU A 330 1.96 -8.24 -18.43
CA LEU A 330 1.30 -7.97 -19.71
C LEU A 330 -0.23 -8.13 -19.65
N HIS A 331 -0.87 -7.94 -18.49
CA HIS A 331 -2.31 -8.17 -18.32
C HIS A 331 -3.19 -7.31 -19.26
N ASP A 332 -2.83 -6.06 -19.53
CA ASP A 332 -3.63 -5.13 -20.36
C ASP A 332 -2.94 -4.81 -21.70
N CYS A 333 -2.29 -5.82 -22.28
CA CYS A 333 -1.58 -5.73 -23.54
C CYS A 333 -2.29 -6.50 -24.65
N GLN A 334 -2.17 -5.99 -25.88
CA GLN A 334 -2.47 -6.72 -27.10
C GLN A 334 -1.18 -6.82 -27.92
N ALA A 335 -0.99 -7.93 -28.60
CA ALA A 335 0.16 -8.14 -29.48
C ALA A 335 -0.31 -9.02 -30.64
N ASP A 336 0.32 -8.86 -31.80
CA ASP A 336 0.18 -9.84 -32.87
C ASP A 336 1.09 -11.06 -32.62
N ASP A 337 0.80 -12.13 -33.34
CA ASP A 337 1.53 -13.40 -33.26
C ASP A 337 3.04 -13.20 -33.45
N SER A 338 3.44 -12.39 -34.44
CA SER A 338 4.84 -12.08 -34.73
C SER A 338 5.55 -11.33 -33.58
N ALA A 339 4.85 -10.43 -32.88
CA ALA A 339 5.41 -9.75 -31.72
C ALA A 339 5.58 -10.71 -30.53
N LEU A 340 4.61 -11.60 -30.29
CA LEU A 340 4.70 -12.60 -29.21
C LEU A 340 5.81 -13.62 -29.46
N GLU A 341 6.05 -14.01 -30.73
CA GLU A 341 7.14 -14.90 -31.10
C GLU A 341 8.51 -14.40 -30.61
N CYS A 342 8.71 -13.08 -30.59
CA CYS A 342 9.95 -12.44 -30.13
C CYS A 342 10.21 -12.60 -28.62
N LEU A 343 9.20 -13.00 -27.84
CA LEU A 343 9.31 -13.17 -26.38
C LEU A 343 9.71 -14.59 -25.96
N PHE A 344 9.47 -15.62 -26.78
CA PHE A 344 9.83 -17.01 -26.45
C PHE A 344 11.31 -17.20 -26.05
N PRO A 345 12.30 -16.56 -26.69
CA PRO A 345 13.70 -16.68 -26.30
C PRO A 345 13.97 -16.27 -24.86
N ILE A 346 13.21 -15.31 -24.31
CA ILE A 346 13.44 -14.76 -22.96
C ILE A 346 12.57 -15.39 -21.87
N LEU A 347 11.58 -16.21 -22.23
CA LEU A 347 10.62 -16.77 -21.27
C LEU A 347 11.30 -17.54 -20.12
N HIS A 348 12.38 -18.28 -20.40
CA HIS A 348 13.12 -19.01 -19.38
C HIS A 348 13.79 -18.13 -18.29
N LYS A 349 13.92 -16.82 -18.51
CA LYS A 349 14.49 -15.86 -17.55
C LYS A 349 13.44 -15.06 -16.78
N VAL A 350 12.18 -15.10 -17.18
CA VAL A 350 11.14 -14.22 -16.63
C VAL A 350 10.11 -14.97 -15.82
N HIS A 351 9.55 -14.30 -14.82
CA HIS A 351 8.25 -14.68 -14.26
C HIS A 351 7.17 -13.89 -14.99
N LEU A 352 6.33 -14.58 -15.76
CA LEU A 352 5.40 -13.98 -16.69
C LEU A 352 4.00 -13.88 -16.10
N ARG A 353 3.40 -12.69 -16.16
CA ARG A 353 1.99 -12.47 -15.83
C ARG A 353 1.24 -11.91 -17.03
N LEU A 354 0.28 -12.68 -17.54
CA LEU A 354 -0.46 -12.39 -18.77
C LEU A 354 -1.95 -12.25 -18.51
N SER A 355 -2.67 -11.61 -19.43
CA SER A 355 -4.11 -11.88 -19.55
C SER A 355 -4.34 -13.28 -20.10
N LYS A 356 -5.52 -13.84 -19.77
CA LYS A 356 -5.95 -15.14 -20.28
C LYS A 356 -5.94 -15.19 -21.81
N GLY A 357 -6.33 -14.08 -22.46
CA GLY A 357 -6.31 -13.96 -23.93
C GLY A 357 -4.90 -14.08 -24.53
N LEU A 358 -3.90 -13.38 -23.97
CA LEU A 358 -2.51 -13.51 -24.42
C LEU A 358 -1.97 -14.92 -24.15
N LEU A 359 -2.31 -15.52 -23.00
CA LEU A 359 -1.90 -16.89 -22.68
C LEU A 359 -2.45 -17.89 -23.71
N CYS A 360 -3.72 -17.78 -24.12
CA CYS A 360 -4.29 -18.60 -25.19
C CYS A 360 -3.58 -18.40 -26.54
N GLN A 361 -3.14 -17.17 -26.85
CA GLN A 361 -2.34 -16.91 -28.05
C GLN A 361 -0.97 -17.59 -27.98
N PHE A 362 -0.26 -17.50 -26.84
CA PHE A 362 1.00 -18.22 -26.63
C PHE A 362 0.85 -19.74 -26.84
N LEU A 363 -0.23 -20.34 -26.30
CA LEU A 363 -0.53 -21.76 -26.51
C LEU A 363 -0.79 -22.06 -28.00
N THR A 364 -1.55 -21.21 -28.68
CA THR A 364 -1.83 -21.40 -30.10
C THR A 364 -0.56 -21.32 -30.96
N LEU A 365 0.37 -20.40 -30.63
CA LEU A 365 1.66 -20.25 -31.30
C LEU A 365 2.57 -21.47 -31.15
N ILE A 366 2.62 -22.08 -29.97
CA ILE A 366 3.40 -23.29 -29.71
C ILE A 366 3.02 -24.39 -30.71
N LEU A 367 1.72 -24.61 -30.90
CA LEU A 367 1.23 -25.68 -31.76
C LEU A 367 1.34 -25.38 -33.27
N ASN A 368 1.25 -24.10 -33.65
CA ASN A 368 1.41 -23.68 -35.05
C ASN A 368 2.87 -23.71 -35.52
N SER A 369 3.83 -23.79 -34.59
CA SER A 369 5.26 -23.85 -34.90
C SER A 369 5.74 -25.28 -35.27
N PRO A 370 6.87 -25.44 -35.97
CA PRO A 370 7.46 -26.76 -36.23
C PRO A 370 7.79 -27.48 -34.91
N MET A 371 7.60 -28.80 -34.86
CA MET A 371 7.72 -29.62 -33.62
C MET A 371 8.96 -29.33 -32.78
N ALA A 372 10.13 -29.15 -33.40
CA ALA A 372 11.38 -28.83 -32.69
C ALA A 372 11.34 -27.48 -31.95
N MET A 373 10.60 -26.50 -32.47
CA MET A 373 10.33 -25.22 -31.82
C MET A 373 9.22 -25.34 -30.77
N SER A 374 8.14 -26.07 -31.06
CA SER A 374 7.03 -26.29 -30.12
C SER A 374 7.51 -26.80 -28.77
N LEU A 375 8.37 -27.83 -28.76
CA LEU A 375 8.93 -28.39 -27.53
C LEU A 375 9.78 -27.37 -26.75
N LYS A 376 10.61 -26.59 -27.47
CA LYS A 376 11.42 -25.54 -26.84
C LYS A 376 10.56 -24.42 -26.27
N TRP A 377 9.55 -23.99 -27.01
CA TRP A 377 8.64 -22.92 -26.61
C TRP A 377 7.77 -23.34 -25.43
N ALA A 378 7.26 -24.57 -25.42
CA ALA A 378 6.54 -25.14 -24.29
C ALA A 378 7.42 -25.22 -23.03
N SER A 379 8.66 -25.70 -23.16
CA SER A 379 9.62 -25.73 -22.06
C SER A 379 9.98 -24.32 -21.56
N SER A 380 10.14 -23.34 -22.45
CA SER A 380 10.41 -21.96 -22.04
C SER A 380 9.21 -21.30 -21.36
N LEU A 381 7.99 -21.52 -21.88
CA LEU A 381 6.77 -20.99 -21.30
C LEU A 381 6.48 -21.60 -19.94
N SER A 382 6.62 -22.93 -19.78
CA SER A 382 6.41 -23.60 -18.49
C SER A 382 7.32 -23.06 -17.38
N LYS A 383 8.57 -22.71 -17.69
CA LYS A 383 9.49 -22.06 -16.74
C LYS A 383 9.11 -20.63 -16.40
N ALA A 384 8.44 -19.95 -17.32
CA ALA A 384 7.99 -18.58 -17.12
C ALA A 384 6.70 -18.50 -16.29
N LEU A 385 5.87 -19.54 -16.38
CA LEU A 385 4.64 -19.67 -15.64
C LEU A 385 4.93 -19.92 -14.16
N GLY A 386 4.11 -19.33 -13.30
CA GLY A 386 4.20 -19.52 -11.86
C GLY A 386 3.49 -20.77 -11.37
N LYS A 387 3.26 -20.80 -10.06
CA LYS A 387 2.53 -21.88 -9.38
C LYS A 387 1.02 -21.89 -9.66
N HIS A 388 0.50 -20.81 -10.23
CA HIS A 388 -0.91 -20.61 -10.49
C HIS A 388 -1.11 -20.33 -11.98
N LEU A 389 -1.94 -21.15 -12.63
CA LEU A 389 -2.35 -20.97 -14.02
C LEU A 389 -3.87 -20.83 -14.07
N ASP A 390 -4.35 -19.69 -14.53
CA ASP A 390 -5.78 -19.41 -14.65
C ASP A 390 -6.16 -19.17 -16.12
N LEU A 391 -6.99 -20.07 -16.65
CA LEU A 391 -7.61 -20.00 -17.96
C LEU A 391 -9.14 -19.96 -17.86
N SER A 392 -9.71 -19.75 -16.67
CA SER A 392 -11.16 -19.76 -16.49
C SER A 392 -11.88 -18.78 -17.42
N ASP A 393 -13.09 -19.13 -17.84
CA ASP A 393 -13.90 -18.36 -18.79
C ASP A 393 -13.21 -18.16 -20.16
N THR A 394 -12.23 -19.00 -20.53
CA THR A 394 -11.67 -19.01 -21.88
C THR A 394 -12.01 -20.32 -22.60
N PRO A 395 -12.67 -20.27 -23.76
CA PRO A 395 -13.03 -21.49 -24.48
C PRO A 395 -11.76 -22.15 -25.04
N LEU A 396 -11.49 -23.38 -24.58
CA LEU A 396 -10.35 -24.17 -25.00
C LEU A 396 -10.81 -25.25 -25.97
N ASN A 397 -10.43 -25.11 -27.24
CA ASN A 397 -10.65 -26.19 -28.22
C ASN A 397 -9.60 -27.30 -28.04
N TYR A 398 -9.84 -28.43 -28.71
CA TYR A 398 -8.94 -29.59 -28.64
C TYR A 398 -7.47 -29.28 -28.97
N ARG A 399 -7.21 -28.36 -29.92
CA ARG A 399 -5.85 -27.94 -30.32
C ARG A 399 -5.17 -27.12 -29.22
N THR A 400 -5.90 -26.22 -28.56
CA THR A 400 -5.38 -25.46 -27.42
C THR A 400 -5.10 -26.38 -26.23
N CYS A 401 -5.93 -27.40 -26.00
CA CYS A 401 -5.69 -28.44 -24.99
C CYS A 401 -4.45 -29.28 -25.30
N GLU A 402 -4.21 -29.65 -26.56
CA GLU A 402 -2.98 -30.33 -27.00
C GLU A 402 -1.73 -29.47 -26.74
N SER A 403 -1.79 -28.15 -26.99
CA SER A 403 -0.68 -27.26 -26.62
C SER A 403 -0.53 -27.12 -25.11
N LEU A 404 -1.62 -27.06 -24.36
CA LEU A 404 -1.58 -26.97 -22.90
C LEU A 404 -0.93 -28.22 -22.31
N GLN A 405 -1.27 -29.40 -22.86
CA GLN A 405 -0.62 -30.66 -22.52
C GLN A 405 0.91 -30.57 -22.68
N LEU A 406 1.38 -30.10 -23.85
CA LEU A 406 2.82 -29.92 -24.10
C LEU A 406 3.50 -28.96 -23.10
N VAL A 407 2.80 -27.92 -22.65
CA VAL A 407 3.34 -27.02 -21.62
C VAL A 407 3.39 -27.73 -20.26
N LEU A 408 2.33 -28.45 -19.91
CA LEU A 408 2.21 -29.17 -18.64
C LEU A 408 3.20 -30.35 -18.51
N ASP A 409 3.66 -30.91 -19.63
CA ASP A 409 4.76 -31.88 -19.66
C ASP A 409 6.02 -31.34 -18.95
N TYR A 410 6.32 -30.07 -19.17
CA TYR A 410 7.51 -29.39 -18.63
C TYR A 410 7.24 -28.58 -17.36
N THR A 411 6.00 -28.46 -16.88
CA THR A 411 5.72 -27.79 -15.60
C THR A 411 6.05 -28.69 -14.42
N GLU A 412 6.89 -28.20 -13.51
CA GLU A 412 7.23 -28.88 -12.25
C GLU A 412 6.66 -28.17 -11.00
N GLU A 413 6.48 -26.85 -11.05
CA GLU A 413 6.08 -26.04 -9.89
C GLU A 413 4.58 -25.66 -9.85
N LEU A 414 3.80 -26.06 -10.85
CA LEU A 414 2.39 -25.68 -10.97
C LEU A 414 1.54 -26.40 -9.91
N THR A 415 0.98 -25.65 -8.96
CA THR A 415 0.15 -26.21 -7.88
C THR A 415 -1.33 -25.99 -8.10
N ASP A 416 -1.71 -24.91 -8.77
CA ASP A 416 -3.12 -24.54 -8.97
C ASP A 416 -3.39 -24.31 -10.45
N LEU A 417 -4.37 -25.04 -10.97
CA LEU A 417 -4.83 -24.93 -12.35
C LEU A 417 -6.33 -24.68 -12.36
N ASN A 418 -6.74 -23.51 -12.86
CA ASN A 418 -8.13 -23.17 -13.04
C ASN A 418 -8.52 -23.23 -14.53
N LEU A 419 -9.40 -24.17 -14.84
CA LEU A 419 -9.99 -24.44 -16.15
C LEU A 419 -11.52 -24.38 -16.10
N SER A 420 -12.09 -23.61 -15.17
CA SER A 420 -13.54 -23.46 -15.07
C SER A 420 -14.14 -22.72 -16.27
N HIS A 421 -15.32 -23.13 -16.72
CA HIS A 421 -16.03 -22.55 -17.85
C HIS A 421 -15.21 -22.50 -19.16
N CYS A 422 -14.39 -23.52 -19.41
CA CYS A 422 -13.48 -23.61 -20.56
C CYS A 422 -14.01 -24.45 -21.72
N GLN A 423 -15.22 -25.02 -21.64
CA GLN A 423 -15.79 -25.95 -22.64
C GLN A 423 -14.95 -27.22 -22.82
N ILE A 424 -14.33 -27.70 -21.74
CA ILE A 424 -13.53 -28.92 -21.75
C ILE A 424 -14.47 -30.12 -21.88
N THR A 425 -14.28 -30.89 -22.95
CA THR A 425 -14.96 -32.17 -23.18
C THR A 425 -14.12 -33.34 -22.64
N ASP A 426 -14.73 -34.53 -22.51
CA ASP A 426 -14.01 -35.75 -22.15
C ASP A 426 -12.76 -36.00 -23.03
N GLY A 427 -12.83 -35.69 -24.33
CA GLY A 427 -11.68 -35.86 -25.23
C GLY A 427 -10.53 -34.89 -24.94
N CYS A 428 -10.85 -33.65 -24.55
CA CYS A 428 -9.83 -32.69 -24.07
C CYS A 428 -9.26 -33.13 -22.72
N LEU A 429 -10.10 -33.67 -21.83
CA LEU A 429 -9.68 -34.17 -20.52
C LEU A 429 -8.72 -35.36 -20.67
N ASP A 430 -8.96 -36.26 -21.63
CA ASP A 430 -8.09 -37.41 -21.92
C ASP A 430 -6.64 -36.98 -22.22
N LEU A 431 -6.44 -35.84 -22.92
CA LEU A 431 -5.12 -35.28 -23.19
C LEU A 431 -4.42 -34.79 -21.92
N LEU A 432 -5.16 -34.13 -21.04
CA LEU A 432 -4.60 -33.47 -19.85
C LEU A 432 -4.40 -34.45 -18.70
N ALA A 433 -5.18 -35.54 -18.64
CA ALA A 433 -5.31 -36.44 -17.50
C ALA A 433 -3.98 -36.89 -16.88
N LEU A 434 -2.99 -37.24 -17.72
CA LEU A 434 -1.68 -37.74 -17.28
C LEU A 434 -0.83 -36.69 -16.56
N HIS A 435 -1.14 -35.40 -16.71
CA HIS A 435 -0.38 -34.29 -16.14
C HIS A 435 -1.09 -33.64 -14.94
N LEU A 436 -2.40 -33.89 -14.78
CA LEU A 436 -3.19 -33.37 -13.65
C LEU A 436 -2.76 -33.94 -12.30
N ASN A 437 -2.09 -35.10 -12.31
CA ASN A 437 -1.52 -35.73 -11.12
C ASN A 437 -0.42 -34.87 -10.44
N LYS A 438 0.17 -33.90 -11.16
CA LYS A 438 1.15 -32.95 -10.61
C LYS A 438 0.50 -31.73 -9.96
N ILE A 439 -0.83 -31.61 -9.99
CA ILE A 439 -1.56 -30.39 -9.60
C ILE A 439 -2.21 -30.61 -8.24
N MET A 440 -2.06 -29.66 -7.32
CA MET A 440 -2.63 -29.74 -5.97
C MET A 440 -4.11 -29.36 -5.96
N ASN A 441 -4.46 -28.26 -6.64
CA ASN A 441 -5.82 -27.74 -6.73
C ASN A 441 -6.21 -27.58 -8.20
N LEU A 442 -7.25 -28.28 -8.62
CA LEU A 442 -7.75 -28.27 -9.99
C LEU A 442 -9.22 -27.82 -10.00
N ASP A 443 -9.53 -26.78 -10.76
CA ASP A 443 -10.92 -26.36 -10.97
C ASP A 443 -11.35 -26.65 -12.41
N LEU A 444 -12.35 -27.54 -12.56
CA LEU A 444 -12.98 -27.92 -13.81
C LEU A 444 -14.48 -27.58 -13.81
N THR A 445 -14.91 -26.63 -12.97
CA THR A 445 -16.32 -26.23 -12.85
C THR A 445 -16.89 -25.75 -14.18
N GLY A 446 -18.14 -26.10 -14.51
CA GLY A 446 -18.84 -25.50 -15.65
C GLY A 446 -18.31 -25.94 -17.03
N ASN A 447 -17.86 -27.19 -17.15
CA ASN A 447 -17.37 -27.79 -18.40
C ASN A 447 -18.32 -28.88 -18.93
N ASP A 448 -17.95 -29.54 -20.02
CA ASP A 448 -18.73 -30.58 -20.70
C ASP A 448 -18.21 -32.00 -20.36
N ILE A 449 -17.82 -32.22 -19.10
CA ILE A 449 -17.28 -33.51 -18.62
C ILE A 449 -18.44 -34.44 -18.25
N THR A 450 -18.38 -35.70 -18.69
CA THR A 450 -19.37 -36.73 -18.38
C THR A 450 -18.83 -37.77 -17.40
N ASP A 451 -19.67 -38.73 -17.00
CA ASP A 451 -19.27 -39.86 -16.14
C ASP A 451 -18.03 -40.62 -16.67
N LYS A 452 -17.87 -40.70 -18.01
CA LYS A 452 -16.71 -41.33 -18.63
C LYS A 452 -15.43 -40.53 -18.40
N GLY A 453 -15.51 -39.20 -18.49
CA GLY A 453 -14.39 -38.30 -18.18
C GLY A 453 -13.99 -38.39 -16.71
N VAL A 454 -14.97 -38.44 -15.79
CA VAL A 454 -14.72 -38.65 -14.36
C VAL A 454 -14.00 -39.98 -14.10
N GLN A 455 -14.48 -41.08 -14.72
CA GLN A 455 -13.85 -42.39 -14.58
C GLN A 455 -12.38 -42.38 -14.99
N ARG A 456 -12.05 -41.73 -16.11
CA ARG A 456 -10.66 -41.63 -16.58
C ARG A 456 -9.81 -40.74 -15.71
N LEU A 457 -10.37 -39.63 -15.22
CA LEU A 457 -9.68 -38.75 -14.26
C LEU A 457 -9.34 -39.53 -12.98
N CYS A 458 -10.26 -40.35 -12.48
CA CYS A 458 -10.00 -41.26 -11.34
C CYS A 458 -8.87 -42.23 -11.65
N SER A 459 -8.90 -42.90 -12.82
CA SER A 459 -7.82 -43.82 -13.23
C SER A 459 -6.46 -43.12 -13.36
N ALA A 460 -6.42 -41.88 -13.84
CA ALA A 460 -5.18 -41.12 -13.97
C ALA A 460 -4.62 -40.63 -12.62
N LEU A 461 -5.47 -40.49 -11.62
CA LEU A 461 -5.13 -40.05 -10.26
C LEU A 461 -4.98 -41.21 -9.27
N GLU A 462 -5.14 -42.45 -9.72
CA GLU A 462 -5.02 -43.64 -8.89
C GLU A 462 -3.63 -43.69 -8.22
N GLY A 463 -3.61 -43.78 -6.88
CA GLY A 463 -2.36 -43.77 -6.10
C GLY A 463 -1.67 -42.41 -6.00
N ASN A 464 -2.21 -41.35 -6.61
CA ASN A 464 -1.71 -40.00 -6.40
C ASN A 464 -2.13 -39.49 -5.01
N SER A 465 -1.23 -38.92 -4.22
CA SER A 465 -1.53 -38.28 -2.93
C SER A 465 -1.24 -36.76 -2.92
N PHE A 466 -0.76 -36.22 -4.04
CA PHE A 466 -0.36 -34.83 -4.19
C PHE A 466 -1.56 -33.92 -4.48
N THR A 467 -2.43 -34.32 -5.41
CA THR A 467 -3.69 -33.64 -5.69
C THR A 467 -4.57 -33.68 -4.46
N LYS A 468 -5.10 -32.53 -4.04
CA LYS A 468 -5.93 -32.39 -2.82
C LYS A 468 -7.36 -32.04 -3.14
N THR A 469 -7.58 -31.15 -4.11
CA THR A 469 -8.91 -30.65 -4.44
C THR A 469 -9.14 -30.65 -5.94
N ILE A 470 -10.29 -31.18 -6.35
CA ILE A 470 -10.75 -31.18 -7.73
C ILE A 470 -12.21 -30.72 -7.73
N CYS A 471 -12.51 -29.57 -8.32
CA CYS A 471 -13.87 -29.09 -8.45
C CYS A 471 -14.47 -29.53 -9.79
N LEU A 472 -15.58 -30.27 -9.76
CA LEU A 472 -16.30 -30.78 -10.94
C LEU A 472 -17.74 -30.26 -10.99
N CYS A 473 -18.04 -29.17 -10.27
CA CYS A 473 -19.37 -28.58 -10.23
C CYS A 473 -19.86 -28.17 -11.62
N ASP A 474 -21.18 -28.13 -11.84
CA ASP A 474 -21.78 -27.68 -13.09
C ASP A 474 -21.27 -28.39 -14.36
N ASN A 475 -20.99 -29.70 -14.27
CA ASN A 475 -20.66 -30.58 -15.39
C ASN A 475 -21.83 -31.53 -15.73
N GLN A 476 -21.69 -32.34 -16.79
CA GLN A 476 -22.70 -33.31 -17.25
C GLN A 476 -22.55 -34.68 -16.55
N ILE A 477 -22.32 -34.66 -15.23
CA ILE A 477 -22.09 -35.85 -14.40
C ILE A 477 -23.43 -36.33 -13.83
N THR A 478 -23.72 -37.62 -13.98
CA THR A 478 -24.93 -38.25 -13.44
C THR A 478 -24.66 -38.91 -12.08
N GLU A 479 -25.70 -39.48 -11.45
CA GLU A 479 -25.56 -40.20 -10.18
C GLU A 479 -24.54 -41.34 -10.24
N THR A 480 -24.31 -41.95 -11.41
CA THR A 480 -23.30 -43.02 -11.56
C THR A 480 -21.87 -42.50 -11.54
N GLY A 481 -21.61 -41.29 -12.06
CA GLY A 481 -20.32 -40.64 -11.95
C GLY A 481 -20.00 -40.20 -10.52
N LEU A 482 -21.02 -39.82 -9.74
CA LEU A 482 -20.89 -39.51 -8.31
C LEU A 482 -20.56 -40.73 -7.43
N LEU A 483 -20.83 -41.96 -7.89
CA LEU A 483 -20.40 -43.17 -7.17
C LEU A 483 -18.89 -43.39 -7.22
N MET A 484 -18.19 -42.72 -8.15
CA MET A 484 -16.72 -42.69 -8.22
C MET A 484 -16.12 -41.52 -7.41
N GLU A 485 -16.93 -40.83 -6.60
CA GLU A 485 -16.49 -39.68 -5.81
C GLU A 485 -15.48 -40.10 -4.72
N GLU A 486 -14.19 -39.83 -4.98
CA GLU A 486 -13.14 -39.78 -3.97
C GLU A 486 -13.27 -38.53 -3.09
N ALA A 487 -12.71 -38.59 -1.87
CA ALA A 487 -12.72 -37.49 -0.88
C ALA A 487 -12.14 -36.14 -1.37
N ARG A 488 -11.50 -36.12 -2.55
CA ARG A 488 -10.88 -34.95 -3.16
C ARG A 488 -11.77 -34.23 -4.16
N PHE A 489 -12.83 -34.87 -4.66
CA PHE A 489 -13.76 -34.23 -5.56
C PHE A 489 -14.75 -33.36 -4.78
N VAL A 490 -15.06 -32.20 -5.35
CA VAL A 490 -16.11 -31.31 -4.88
C VAL A 490 -17.15 -31.21 -5.99
N THR A 491 -18.34 -31.75 -5.75
CA THR A 491 -19.50 -31.72 -6.67
C THR A 491 -20.68 -30.99 -6.01
N LEU A 492 -21.43 -30.18 -6.76
CA LEU A 492 -22.66 -29.53 -6.28
C LEU A 492 -23.88 -30.37 -6.69
N HIS A 493 -24.64 -30.84 -5.71
CA HIS A 493 -25.91 -31.55 -5.92
C HIS A 493 -27.05 -30.57 -6.28
N ALA A 494 -27.84 -30.89 -7.31
CA ALA A 494 -29.09 -30.19 -7.64
C ALA A 494 -30.23 -30.35 -6.59
N GLY A 495 -30.05 -31.21 -5.57
CA GLY A 495 -31.07 -31.53 -4.56
C GLY A 495 -30.95 -30.83 -3.19
N THR A 496 -29.84 -30.15 -2.90
CA THR A 496 -29.57 -29.61 -1.54
C THR A 496 -29.53 -28.09 -1.52
N MET A 497 -30.41 -27.44 -2.28
CA MET A 497 -30.70 -26.02 -2.15
C MET A 497 -31.55 -25.78 -0.90
N ARG A 498 -30.92 -25.72 0.28
CA ARG A 498 -31.43 -24.90 1.42
C ARG A 498 -30.41 -24.56 2.51
N HIS A 499 -29.27 -25.24 2.63
CA HIS A 499 -28.28 -24.89 3.66
C HIS A 499 -26.84 -25.22 3.24
N ALA A 500 -26.33 -24.59 2.18
CA ALA A 500 -24.89 -24.52 1.94
C ALA A 500 -24.52 -23.08 1.59
N LYS A 501 -23.79 -22.42 2.50
CA LYS A 501 -23.16 -21.13 2.22
C LYS A 501 -22.13 -21.34 1.12
N GLN A 502 -22.17 -20.48 0.09
CA GLN A 502 -21.09 -20.30 -0.88
C GLN A 502 -19.72 -20.30 -0.17
N PRO A 503 -18.69 -21.00 -0.68
CA PRO A 503 -17.33 -20.71 -0.32
C PRO A 503 -16.84 -19.54 -1.20
N ASN A 504 -17.34 -18.33 -0.93
CA ASN A 504 -16.61 -17.13 -1.34
C ASN A 504 -15.35 -17.06 -0.46
N ASN A 505 -14.20 -17.48 -0.99
CA ASN A 505 -12.86 -16.99 -0.63
C ASN A 505 -11.78 -17.65 -1.50
N PHE A 506 -11.70 -17.26 -2.76
CA PHE A 506 -10.41 -17.13 -3.45
C PHE A 506 -10.14 -15.64 -3.65
N VAL A 507 -9.80 -14.97 -2.55
CA VAL A 507 -9.22 -13.63 -2.59
C VAL A 507 -7.71 -13.81 -2.57
N THR A 508 -7.08 -13.47 -3.69
CA THR A 508 -5.67 -13.12 -3.75
C THR A 508 -5.41 -12.02 -2.72
N LYS A 509 -4.65 -12.36 -1.67
CA LYS A 509 -4.08 -11.33 -0.79
C LYS A 509 -2.94 -10.67 -1.55
N ASP A 510 -3.26 -9.66 -2.33
CA ASP A 510 -2.31 -8.60 -2.63
C ASP A 510 -2.07 -7.77 -1.36
N VAL A 511 -0.79 -7.61 -1.03
CA VAL A 511 -0.32 -6.81 0.08
C VAL A 511 -0.46 -5.34 -0.29
N GLY A 512 -1.37 -4.63 0.40
CA GLY A 512 -1.26 -3.17 0.50
C GLY A 512 -2.58 -2.40 0.52
N SER A 513 -3.32 -2.45 1.64
CA SER A 513 -3.86 -1.24 2.31
C SER A 513 -4.74 -1.64 3.50
N GLN A 514 -4.36 -1.14 4.68
CA GLN A 514 -5.13 -1.27 5.91
C GLN A 514 -6.36 -0.35 5.85
N SER A 515 -7.55 -0.89 6.11
CA SER A 515 -8.52 -0.20 6.96
C SER A 515 -9.44 -1.20 7.66
N ARG A 516 -9.53 -1.03 8.98
CA ARG A 516 -10.34 -1.80 9.94
C ARG A 516 -11.80 -1.33 9.88
N ILE A 517 -12.77 -2.24 9.74
CA ILE A 517 -14.08 -2.16 10.42
C ILE A 517 -14.59 -3.57 10.78
N GLN A 518 -14.50 -3.86 12.09
CA GLN A 518 -15.34 -4.64 13.00
C GLN A 518 -16.11 -5.91 12.57
N GLU A 519 -15.76 -7.00 13.27
CA GLU A 519 -16.51 -8.23 13.51
C GLU A 519 -17.82 -8.01 14.29
N THR A 520 -18.92 -8.55 13.77
CA THR A 520 -20.07 -9.13 14.50
C THR A 520 -20.63 -10.21 13.55
N CYS A 521 -21.11 -11.39 13.93
CA CYS A 521 -21.95 -11.74 15.05
C CYS A 521 -21.92 -13.26 15.28
N LEU A 522 -21.97 -13.65 16.56
CA LEU A 522 -22.12 -15.03 17.03
C LEU A 522 -23.48 -15.62 16.65
N THR A 523 -23.40 -16.89 16.31
CA THR A 523 -24.42 -17.94 16.19
C THR A 523 -25.70 -17.77 17.03
N SER A 524 -26.84 -17.64 16.35
CA SER A 524 -28.17 -17.92 16.91
C SER A 524 -28.56 -19.38 16.63
N LYS A 525 -28.74 -20.18 17.69
CA LYS A 525 -29.48 -21.44 17.67
C LYS A 525 -30.95 -21.14 17.98
N GLN A 526 -31.85 -21.39 17.03
CA GLN A 526 -33.28 -21.47 17.29
C GLN A 526 -33.65 -22.92 17.61
N VAL A 527 -34.26 -23.14 18.77
CA VAL A 527 -35.13 -24.30 19.05
C VAL A 527 -36.48 -23.76 19.49
N SER A 528 -37.51 -24.36 18.90
CA SER A 528 -38.93 -24.08 18.96
C SER A 528 -39.59 -24.42 20.30
N VAL A 529 -40.57 -23.60 20.75
CA VAL A 529 -41.75 -24.07 21.51
C VAL A 529 -42.95 -23.16 21.22
N GLN A 530 -44.11 -23.80 21.01
CA GLN A 530 -45.42 -23.23 20.70
C GLN A 530 -46.14 -22.58 21.91
N HIS A 531 -46.93 -21.54 21.60
CA HIS A 531 -48.27 -21.18 22.13
C HIS A 531 -48.56 -21.22 23.65
N ARG A 532 -48.89 -20.05 24.24
CA ARG A 532 -50.24 -19.72 24.79
C ARG A 532 -50.34 -18.25 25.28
N ARG A 533 -51.60 -17.80 25.33
CA ARG A 533 -52.24 -16.47 25.47
C ARG A 533 -51.82 -15.53 26.63
N PRO A 534 -52.23 -14.23 26.57
CA PRO A 534 -51.81 -13.16 27.48
C PRO A 534 -52.79 -12.95 28.65
N PHE A 535 -52.31 -12.40 29.77
CA PHE A 535 -53.16 -11.77 30.79
C PHE A 535 -52.51 -10.53 31.41
N HIS A 536 -53.38 -9.56 31.68
CA HIS A 536 -53.18 -8.21 32.18
C HIS A 536 -52.94 -8.12 33.70
N VAL A 537 -52.38 -6.96 34.12
CA VAL A 537 -52.75 -6.07 35.25
C VAL A 537 -51.61 -5.71 36.22
N GLN A 538 -51.47 -4.37 36.36
CA GLN A 538 -50.92 -3.47 37.39
C GLN A 538 -50.44 -4.02 38.75
N GLY A 539 -49.42 -3.34 39.32
CA GLY A 539 -49.23 -3.31 40.78
C GLY A 539 -47.87 -2.79 41.30
N ASN A 540 -47.84 -1.49 41.64
CA ASN A 540 -47.05 -0.74 42.62
C ASN A 540 -45.84 -1.34 43.42
N TRP A 541 -44.78 -0.51 43.47
CA TRP A 541 -43.84 -0.17 44.57
C TRP A 541 -43.42 -1.24 45.61
N THR A 542 -42.10 -1.46 45.75
CA THR A 542 -41.37 -1.24 47.02
C THR A 542 -39.84 -1.34 46.87
N ARG A 543 -39.14 -0.47 47.61
CA ARG A 543 -37.68 -0.40 47.81
C ARG A 543 -37.16 -1.65 48.52
N VAL A 544 -36.03 -2.19 48.05
CA VAL A 544 -35.06 -2.88 48.92
C VAL A 544 -33.63 -2.44 48.56
N ARG A 545 -32.97 -1.81 49.54
CA ARG A 545 -31.52 -1.52 49.57
C ARG A 545 -30.74 -2.82 49.43
N ASN A 546 -29.66 -2.82 48.66
CA ASN A 546 -28.46 -3.50 49.16
C ASN A 546 -27.16 -2.82 48.76
N LYS A 547 -26.35 -2.56 49.79
CA LYS A 547 -25.01 -2.00 49.77
C LYS A 547 -24.03 -3.02 49.18
N ARG A 548 -23.05 -2.56 48.40
CA ARG A 548 -21.63 -2.98 48.52
C ARG A 548 -20.75 -2.02 47.72
N SER A 549 -20.29 -0.98 48.41
CA SER A 549 -19.15 -0.14 48.05
C SER A 549 -17.86 -0.96 48.17
N ARG A 550 -17.10 -1.09 47.09
CA ARG A 550 -15.67 -1.41 47.14
C ARG A 550 -14.90 -0.09 47.02
N MET A 551 -14.27 0.33 48.12
CA MET A 551 -13.30 1.42 48.17
C MET A 551 -12.05 1.04 47.36
N CYS A 552 -11.61 1.92 46.45
CA CYS A 552 -10.22 1.92 45.97
C CYS A 552 -9.43 2.93 46.81
N ARG A 553 -8.33 2.47 47.41
CA ARG A 553 -7.37 3.28 48.16
C ARG A 553 -6.66 4.25 47.21
N VAL A 554 -6.65 5.53 47.57
CA VAL A 554 -5.68 6.53 47.05
C VAL A 554 -4.50 6.51 48.02
N GLN A 555 -3.31 6.22 47.53
CA GLN A 555 -2.10 6.17 48.33
C GLN A 555 -1.44 7.56 48.28
N PHE A 556 -1.49 8.31 49.38
CA PHE A 556 -0.70 9.52 49.58
C PHE A 556 0.57 9.11 50.35
N GLY A 557 1.73 9.27 49.73
CA GLY A 557 3.02 9.08 50.40
C GLY A 557 3.47 10.39 51.03
N SER A 558 3.44 10.48 52.36
CA SER A 558 4.10 11.54 53.12
C SER A 558 5.43 11.01 53.67
N LEU A 559 6.57 11.61 53.30
CA LEU A 559 7.83 11.39 53.99
C LEU A 559 7.74 11.98 55.41
N GLY A 560 7.75 11.12 56.42
CA GLY A 560 7.72 11.51 57.82
C GLY A 560 9.10 11.90 58.33
N TYR A 561 9.22 13.13 58.81
CA TYR A 561 10.26 13.53 59.76
C TYR A 561 10.05 12.83 61.10
N ALA A 562 11.10 12.25 61.67
CA ALA A 562 11.16 11.89 63.08
C ALA A 562 12.53 12.24 63.66
N SER A 563 12.52 13.08 64.69
CA SER A 563 13.60 13.42 65.62
C SER A 563 13.14 13.05 67.05
N PRO A 564 13.91 13.25 68.13
CA PRO A 564 15.27 12.83 68.48
C PRO A 564 15.32 11.98 69.79
N LEU A 565 16.52 11.52 70.21
CA LEU A 565 17.02 11.18 71.58
C LEU A 565 17.65 9.78 71.81
N ARG A 566 19.00 9.83 71.92
CA ARG A 566 19.92 9.38 73.00
C ARG A 566 19.89 7.98 73.63
N ASN A 567 21.15 7.52 73.81
CA ASN A 567 21.73 6.62 74.84
C ASN A 567 21.40 5.14 74.65
N THR A 568 22.29 4.15 74.75
CA THR A 568 23.60 3.85 75.42
C THR A 568 24.01 2.50 74.77
N LEU A 569 25.25 2.06 74.57
CA LEU A 569 26.54 2.13 75.25
C LEU A 569 27.60 1.72 74.21
#